data_AF-A0A2V7PNH0-F1
#
_entry.id   AF-A0A2V7PNH0-F1
#
_cell.length_a   1.000
_cell.length_b   1.000
_cell.length_c   1.000
_cell.angle_alpha   90.00
_cell.angle_beta   90.00
_cell.angle_gamma   90.00
#
_symmetry.space_group_name_H-M   'P 1'
#
loop_
_entity.id
_entity.type
_entity.pdbx_description
1 polymer ?
#
loop_
_entity_poly.entity_id
_entity_poly.type
_entity_poly.pdbx_seq_one_letter_code
_entity_poly.pdbx_strand_id
1 'polypeptide(L)'
;MSDFATFLALGFRHITAPSALDHLLFLVALVAPYRLRDWRHLLGVASAFTVGHSITLALVVTGAAHLPTALIEFLIPVTIICAGLENIRRAGRRPAGWVRPALAAGFGLIHGAGFANFLREMFTGGVAVPLFAFNVGIELGQMVILSL
;
A
#
# COMPACT_ATOMS: atom_id res chain seq x y z
N MET A 1 -5.56 22.82 11.43
CA MET A 1 -5.79 21.36 11.60
C MET A 1 -4.59 20.80 12.36
N SER A 2 -4.75 19.80 13.22
CA SER A 2 -3.60 19.14 13.84
C SER A 2 -2.81 18.35 12.80
N ASP A 3 -1.50 18.21 12.97
CA ASP A 3 -0.64 17.43 12.07
C ASP A 3 -1.20 16.03 11.85
N PHE A 4 -1.71 15.40 12.90
CA PHE A 4 -2.38 14.10 12.82
C PHE A 4 -3.54 14.09 11.82
N ALA A 5 -4.46 15.06 11.88
CA ALA A 5 -5.61 15.11 10.98
C ALA A 5 -5.18 15.36 9.52
N THR A 6 -4.15 16.18 9.32
CA THR A 6 -3.57 16.45 7.99
C THR A 6 -3.01 15.18 7.37
N PHE A 7 -2.17 14.44 8.10
CA PHE A 7 -1.54 13.23 7.58
C PHE A 7 -2.50 12.05 7.47
N LEU A 8 -3.49 11.94 8.36
CA LEU A 8 -4.57 10.97 8.22
C LEU A 8 -5.39 11.21 6.95
N ALA A 9 -5.76 12.46 6.67
CA ALA A 9 -6.45 12.80 5.43
C ALA A 9 -5.57 12.58 4.20
N LEU A 10 -4.26 12.86 4.30
CA LEU A 10 -3.30 12.63 3.23
C LEU A 10 -3.19 11.13 2.91
N GLY A 11 -3.06 10.27 3.91
CA GLY A 11 -3.00 8.81 3.73
C GLY A 11 -4.29 8.23 3.14
N PHE A 12 -5.43 8.71 3.62
CA PHE A 12 -6.73 8.33 3.06
C PHE A 12 -6.84 8.69 1.57
N ARG A 13 -6.49 9.93 1.22
CA ARG A 13 -6.49 10.41 -0.18
C ARG A 13 -5.42 9.72 -1.03
N HIS A 14 -4.29 9.35 -0.45
CA HIS A 14 -3.21 8.63 -1.14
C HIS A 14 -3.67 7.28 -1.71
N ILE A 15 -4.70 6.65 -1.14
CA ILE A 15 -5.26 5.39 -1.66
C ILE A 15 -6.56 5.61 -2.45
N THR A 16 -7.36 6.60 -2.09
CA THR A 16 -8.71 6.78 -2.63
C THR A 16 -8.80 7.77 -3.79
N ALA A 17 -7.80 8.63 -3.98
CA ALA A 17 -7.84 9.65 -5.02
C ALA A 17 -7.66 9.04 -6.42
N PRO A 18 -8.27 9.62 -7.47
CA PRO A 18 -8.06 9.18 -8.86
C PRO A 18 -6.61 9.25 -9.33
N SER A 19 -5.77 10.07 -8.69
CA SER A 19 -4.34 10.13 -8.96
C SER A 19 -3.55 8.92 -8.43
N ALA A 20 -4.16 8.09 -7.57
CA ALA A 20 -3.57 6.89 -6.97
C ALA A 20 -4.05 5.61 -7.68
N LEU A 21 -4.17 5.68 -9.01
CA LEU A 21 -4.65 4.56 -9.83
C LEU A 21 -3.78 3.31 -9.67
N ASP A 22 -2.48 3.47 -9.44
CA ASP A 22 -1.56 2.38 -9.15
C ASP A 22 -1.99 1.58 -7.91
N HIS A 23 -2.29 2.27 -6.81
CA HIS A 23 -2.77 1.68 -5.56
C HIS A 23 -4.15 1.04 -5.73
N LEU A 24 -5.06 1.71 -6.44
CA LEU A 24 -6.40 1.17 -6.70
C LEU A 24 -6.34 -0.10 -7.56
N LEU A 25 -5.58 -0.08 -8.66
CA LEU A 25 -5.40 -1.22 -9.55
C LEU A 25 -4.74 -2.40 -8.81
N PHE A 26 -3.76 -2.10 -7.96
CA PHE A 26 -3.11 -3.09 -7.13
C PHE A 26 -4.09 -3.71 -6.10
N LEU A 27 -4.90 -2.89 -5.42
CA LEU A 27 -5.89 -3.36 -4.46
C LEU A 27 -6.95 -4.24 -5.13
N VAL A 28 -7.44 -3.80 -6.30
CA VAL A 28 -8.39 -4.56 -7.13
C VAL A 28 -7.78 -5.90 -7.55
N ALA A 29 -6.52 -5.91 -7.97
CA ALA A 29 -5.82 -7.15 -8.30
C ALA A 29 -5.71 -8.08 -7.07
N LEU A 30 -5.45 -7.54 -5.88
CA LEU A 30 -5.38 -8.34 -4.66
C LEU A 30 -6.71 -9.01 -4.31
N VAL A 31 -7.83 -8.31 -4.51
CA VAL A 31 -9.15 -8.77 -4.09
C VAL A 31 -9.90 -9.58 -5.13
N ALA A 32 -9.59 -9.40 -6.43
CA ALA A 32 -10.25 -10.09 -7.54
C ALA A 32 -10.48 -11.62 -7.33
N PRO A 33 -9.57 -12.36 -6.67
CA PRO A 33 -9.75 -13.80 -6.45
C PRO A 33 -10.55 -14.20 -5.20
N TYR A 34 -10.89 -13.24 -4.35
CA TYR A 34 -11.64 -13.45 -3.12
C TYR A 34 -13.12 -13.13 -3.30
N ARG A 35 -13.98 -13.78 -2.50
CA ARG A 35 -15.39 -13.41 -2.41
C ARG A 35 -15.60 -12.45 -1.25
N LEU A 36 -16.72 -11.71 -1.24
CA LEU A 36 -17.08 -10.83 -0.11
C LEU A 36 -17.14 -11.56 1.24
N ARG A 37 -17.47 -12.86 1.23
CA ARG A 37 -17.42 -13.75 2.40
C ARG A 37 -16.01 -13.87 3.02
N ASP A 38 -14.96 -13.69 2.24
CA ASP A 38 -13.56 -13.89 2.64
C ASP A 38 -12.94 -12.60 3.22
N TRP A 39 -13.75 -11.68 3.74
CA TRP A 39 -13.35 -10.37 4.26
C TRP A 39 -12.16 -10.43 5.25
N ARG A 40 -12.06 -11.47 6.07
CA ARG A 40 -10.90 -11.67 6.98
C ARG A 40 -9.58 -11.85 6.24
N HIS A 41 -9.60 -12.57 5.12
CA HIS A 41 -8.43 -12.74 4.27
C HIS A 41 -8.10 -11.45 3.52
N LEU A 42 -9.13 -10.71 3.07
CA LEU A 42 -8.97 -9.41 2.43
C LEU A 42 -8.30 -8.41 3.36
N LEU A 43 -8.77 -8.30 4.61
CA LEU A 43 -8.14 -7.46 5.61
C LEU A 43 -6.70 -7.88 5.87
N GLY A 44 -6.42 -9.17 6.07
CA GLY A 44 -5.05 -9.64 6.30
C GLY A 44 -4.09 -9.32 5.14
N VAL A 45 -4.59 -9.36 3.90
CA VAL A 45 -3.83 -8.98 2.71
C VAL A 45 -3.62 -7.46 2.62
N ALA A 46 -4.66 -6.66 2.88
CA ALA A 46 -4.58 -5.20 2.88
C ALA A 46 -3.63 -4.68 3.96
N SER A 47 -3.75 -5.18 5.19
CA SER A 47 -2.86 -4.83 6.29
C SER A 47 -1.42 -5.27 6.02
N ALA A 48 -1.20 -6.42 5.38
CA ALA A 48 0.15 -6.86 5.00
C ALA A 48 0.79 -5.89 3.98
N PHE A 49 0.01 -5.38 3.01
CA PHE A 49 0.46 -4.31 2.13
C PHE A 49 0.82 -3.05 2.93
N THR A 50 -0.06 -2.60 3.84
CA THR A 50 0.18 -1.41 4.67
C THR A 50 1.45 -1.56 5.51
N VAL A 51 1.70 -2.74 6.08
CA VAL A 51 2.92 -3.03 6.84
C VAL A 51 4.16 -2.89 5.94
N GLY A 52 4.17 -3.53 4.76
CA GLY A 52 5.29 -3.39 3.82
C GLY A 52 5.51 -1.93 3.39
N HIS A 53 4.43 -1.23 3.06
CA HIS A 53 4.44 0.17 2.69
C HIS A 53 5.00 1.07 3.81
N SER A 54 4.53 0.86 5.04
CA SER A 54 4.98 1.57 6.24
C SER A 54 6.49 1.41 6.48
N ILE A 55 7.01 0.20 6.28
CA ILE A 55 8.44 -0.10 6.46
C ILE A 55 9.27 0.76 5.51
N THR A 56 8.96 0.75 4.21
CA THR A 56 9.76 1.52 3.25
C THR A 56 9.60 3.02 3.45
N LEU A 57 8.39 3.50 3.76
CA LEU A 57 8.18 4.90 4.11
C LEU A 57 9.07 5.31 5.30
N ALA A 58 9.07 4.53 6.38
CA ALA A 58 9.89 4.80 7.55
C ALA A 58 11.38 4.84 7.20
N LEU A 59 11.86 3.87 6.42
CA LEU A 59 13.27 3.78 6.04
C LEU A 59 13.72 4.97 5.19
N VAL A 60 12.92 5.38 4.20
CA VAL A 60 13.30 6.47 3.29
C VAL A 60 13.15 7.84 3.96
N VAL A 61 12.07 8.05 4.72
CA VAL A 61 11.85 9.31 5.44
C VAL A 61 12.93 9.57 6.49
N THR A 62 13.33 8.55 7.24
CA THR A 62 14.40 8.67 8.24
C THR A 62 15.80 8.76 7.62
N GLY A 63 15.92 8.56 6.31
CA GLY A 63 17.21 8.53 5.61
C GLY A 63 18.01 7.25 5.80
N ALA A 64 17.41 6.20 6.36
CA ALA A 64 18.04 4.89 6.49
C ALA A 64 18.16 4.14 5.15
N ALA A 65 17.34 4.49 4.16
CA ALA A 65 17.41 3.94 2.81
C ALA A 65 17.28 5.04 1.75
N HIS A 66 17.99 4.86 0.64
CA HIS A 66 17.90 5.71 -0.54
C HIS A 66 17.66 4.83 -1.76
N LEU A 67 16.52 5.01 -2.41
CA LEU A 67 16.11 4.24 -3.58
C LEU A 67 15.95 5.19 -4.77
N PRO A 68 16.51 4.89 -5.95
CA PRO A 68 16.35 5.74 -7.12
C PRO A 68 14.88 5.82 -7.54
N THR A 69 14.32 7.02 -7.70
CA THR A 69 12.93 7.22 -8.12
C THR A 69 12.61 6.48 -9.42
N ALA A 70 13.52 6.53 -10.40
CA ALA A 70 13.35 5.81 -11.67
C ALA A 70 13.21 4.29 -11.50
N LEU A 71 13.91 3.68 -10.53
CA LEU A 71 13.77 2.26 -10.23
C LEU A 71 12.40 1.97 -9.61
N ILE A 72 11.95 2.82 -8.69
CA ILE A 72 10.65 2.66 -8.03
C ILE A 72 9.51 2.79 -9.04
N GLU A 73 9.52 3.85 -9.86
CA GLU A 73 8.54 4.11 -10.91
C GLU A 73 8.48 2.99 -11.94
N PHE A 74 9.62 2.35 -12.24
CA PHE A 74 9.66 1.16 -13.09
C PHE A 74 9.09 -0.08 -12.39
N LEU A 75 9.40 -0.28 -11.11
CA LEU A 75 8.97 -1.47 -10.37
C LEU A 75 7.47 -1.45 -10.03
N ILE A 76 6.85 -0.28 -9.80
CA ILE A 76 5.41 -0.15 -9.53
C ILE A 76 4.55 -0.86 -10.60
N PRO A 77 4.60 -0.52 -11.91
CA PRO A 77 3.81 -1.20 -12.93
C PRO A 77 4.21 -2.67 -13.09
N VAL A 78 5.50 -3.01 -12.94
CA VAL A 78 5.96 -4.41 -12.96
C VAL A 78 5.27 -5.23 -11.87
N THR A 79 5.17 -4.69 -10.65
CA THR A 79 4.50 -5.38 -9.54
C THR A 79 3.01 -5.59 -9.78
N ILE A 80 2.33 -4.62 -10.39
CA ILE A 80 0.90 -4.73 -10.76
C ILE A 80 0.71 -5.81 -11.84
N ILE A 81 1.57 -5.84 -12.87
CA ILE A 81 1.55 -6.88 -13.90
C ILE A 81 1.78 -8.26 -13.28
N CYS A 82 2.77 -8.40 -12.39
CA CYS A 82 3.04 -9.64 -11.68
C CYS A 82 1.82 -10.11 -10.86
N ALA A 83 1.14 -9.20 -10.15
CA ALA A 83 -0.08 -9.51 -9.41
C ALA A 83 -1.21 -10.00 -10.33
N GLY A 84 -1.40 -9.33 -11.48
CA GLY A 84 -2.37 -9.73 -12.50
C GLY A 84 -2.08 -11.11 -13.10
N LEU A 85 -0.83 -11.37 -13.48
CA LEU A 85 -0.41 -12.67 -14.00
C LEU A 85 -0.59 -13.78 -12.95
N GLU A 86 -0.31 -13.51 -11.69
CA GLU A 86 -0.50 -14.49 -10.62
C GLU A 86 -1.97 -14.82 -10.40
N ASN A 87 -2.86 -13.83 -10.53
CA ASN A 87 -4.30 -14.07 -10.51
C ASN A 87 -4.77 -14.97 -11.65
N ILE A 88 -4.27 -14.74 -12.87
CA ILE A 88 -4.59 -15.57 -14.04
C ILE A 88 -4.07 -17.01 -13.84
N ARG A 89 -2.82 -17.17 -13.41
CA ARG A 89 -2.18 -18.49 -13.18
C ARG A 89 -2.90 -19.31 -12.11
N ARG A 90 -3.49 -18.65 -11.11
CA ARG A 90 -4.21 -19.29 -10.01
C ARG A 90 -5.73 -19.25 -10.18
N ALA A 91 -6.24 -18.84 -11.35
CA ALA A 91 -7.67 -18.87 -11.62
C ALA A 91 -8.24 -20.27 -11.34
N GLY A 92 -9.32 -20.32 -10.55
CA GLY A 92 -9.97 -21.58 -10.14
C GLY A 92 -9.29 -22.36 -9.01
N ARG A 93 -8.15 -21.90 -8.47
CA ARG A 93 -7.48 -22.50 -7.31
C ARG A 93 -7.77 -21.72 -6.04
N ARG A 94 -7.89 -22.42 -4.90
CA ARG A 94 -7.99 -21.76 -3.60
C ARG A 94 -6.70 -20.96 -3.31
N PRO A 95 -6.80 -19.73 -2.79
CA PRO A 95 -5.64 -18.96 -2.39
C PRO A 95 -4.77 -19.72 -1.38
N ALA A 96 -3.46 -19.81 -1.62
CA ALA A 96 -2.53 -20.35 -0.64
C ALA A 96 -2.40 -19.36 0.52
N GLY A 97 -2.74 -19.80 1.74
CA GLY A 97 -3.08 -18.92 2.87
C GLY A 97 -2.09 -17.78 3.17
N TRP A 98 -0.79 -18.08 3.31
CA TRP A 98 0.23 -17.08 3.69
C TRP A 98 0.91 -16.41 2.49
N VAL A 99 0.84 -17.01 1.30
CA VAL A 99 1.55 -16.54 0.11
C VAL A 99 1.02 -15.17 -0.33
N ARG A 100 -0.30 -14.97 -0.26
CA ARG A 100 -0.92 -13.69 -0.68
C ARG A 100 -0.54 -12.52 0.24
N PRO A 101 -0.64 -12.63 1.57
CA PRO A 101 -0.13 -11.59 2.47
C PRO A 101 1.36 -11.31 2.25
N ALA A 102 2.19 -12.33 2.03
CA ALA A 102 3.62 -12.14 1.78
C ALA A 102 3.89 -11.35 0.48
N LEU A 103 3.17 -11.69 -0.61
CA LEU A 103 3.22 -10.93 -1.86
C LEU A 103 2.75 -9.49 -1.66
N ALA A 104 1.63 -9.30 -0.95
CA ALA A 104 1.09 -7.98 -0.64
C ALA A 104 2.09 -7.10 0.11
N ALA A 105 2.76 -7.65 1.12
CA ALA A 105 3.82 -6.96 1.85
C ALA A 105 5.01 -6.60 0.94
N GLY A 106 5.45 -7.53 0.09
CA GLY A 106 6.51 -7.28 -0.90
C GLY A 106 6.17 -6.13 -1.86
N PHE A 107 4.92 -6.08 -2.32
CA PHE A 107 4.42 -5.00 -3.16
C PHE A 107 4.32 -3.67 -2.41
N GLY A 108 3.87 -3.71 -1.15
CA GLY A 108 3.84 -2.57 -0.24
C GLY A 108 5.22 -1.94 -0.10
N LEU A 109 6.28 -2.74 0.07
CA LEU A 109 7.65 -2.24 0.17
C LEU A 109 8.05 -1.39 -1.04
N ILE A 110 7.71 -1.82 -2.25
CA ILE A 110 8.06 -1.12 -3.49
C ILE A 110 7.22 0.16 -3.63
N HIS A 111 5.91 0.07 -3.44
CA HIS A 111 5.01 1.22 -3.58
C HIS A 111 5.30 2.32 -2.54
N GLY A 112 5.63 1.94 -1.29
CA GLY A 112 5.96 2.89 -0.23
C GLY A 112 7.13 3.80 -0.59
N ALA A 113 8.10 3.29 -1.34
CA ALA A 113 9.25 4.08 -1.76
C ALA A 113 8.86 5.27 -2.66
N GLY A 114 7.81 5.12 -3.47
CA GLY A 114 7.42 6.11 -4.49
C GLY A 114 6.91 7.42 -3.88
N PHE A 115 6.26 7.31 -2.72
CA PHE A 115 5.70 8.46 -2.00
C PHE A 115 6.57 8.94 -0.84
N ALA A 116 7.55 8.13 -0.41
CA ALA A 116 8.35 8.42 0.78
C ALA A 116 9.19 9.69 0.66
N ASN A 117 9.77 9.97 -0.52
CA ASN A 117 10.57 11.17 -0.74
C ASN A 117 9.73 12.44 -0.59
N PHE A 118 8.50 12.43 -1.12
CA PHE A 118 7.56 13.54 -0.96
C PHE A 118 7.16 13.76 0.51
N LEU A 119 6.85 12.68 1.25
CA LEU A 119 6.54 12.79 2.68
C LEU A 119 7.70 13.33 3.49
N ARG A 120 8.93 12.93 3.16
CA ARG A 120 10.14 13.40 3.84
C ARG A 120 10.30 14.92 3.77
N GLU A 121 9.99 15.51 2.61
CA GLU A 121 10.04 16.96 2.42
C GLU A 121 8.94 17.71 3.19
N MET A 122 7.79 17.06 3.42
CA MET A 122 6.69 17.64 4.19
C MET A 122 6.90 17.57 5.71
N PHE A 123 7.77 16.70 6.21
CA PHE A 123 7.96 16.52 7.64
C PHE A 123 8.87 17.61 8.20
N THR A 124 8.27 18.56 8.92
CA THR A 124 8.95 19.73 9.52
C THR A 124 9.47 19.49 10.94
N GLY A 125 9.28 18.27 11.48
CA GLY A 125 9.62 17.93 12.86
C GLY A 125 9.63 16.42 13.12
N GLY A 126 8.88 15.96 14.11
CA GLY A 126 8.81 14.54 14.46
C GLY A 126 8.16 13.70 13.36
N VAL A 127 8.78 12.56 13.03
CA VAL A 127 8.32 11.67 11.95
C VAL A 127 7.23 10.69 12.42
N ALA A 128 7.28 10.28 13.68
CA ALA A 128 6.46 9.17 14.19
C ALA A 128 4.95 9.43 14.09
N VAL A 129 4.48 10.60 14.54
CA VAL A 129 3.05 10.94 14.55
C VAL A 129 2.50 11.13 13.12
N PRO A 130 3.14 11.93 12.24
CA PRO A 130 2.76 12.03 10.83
C PRO A 130 2.71 10.68 10.12
N LEU A 131 3.75 9.86 10.29
CA LEU A 131 3.84 8.55 9.63
C LEU A 131 2.75 7.59 10.13
N PHE A 132 2.52 7.56 11.44
CA PHE A 132 1.45 6.75 12.02
C PHE A 132 0.08 7.20 11.51
N ALA A 133 -0.21 8.50 11.54
CA ALA A 133 -1.47 9.06 11.05
C ALA A 133 -1.69 8.73 9.57
N PHE A 134 -0.65 8.86 8.75
CA PHE A 134 -0.68 8.53 7.33
C PHE A 134 -1.04 7.06 7.09
N ASN A 135 -0.39 6.13 7.77
CA ASN A 135 -0.68 4.69 7.62
C ASN A 135 -2.08 4.32 8.13
N VAL A 136 -2.57 4.96 9.19
CA VAL A 136 -3.98 4.83 9.62
C VAL A 136 -4.93 5.30 8.51
N GLY A 137 -4.62 6.43 7.87
CA GLY A 137 -5.38 6.92 6.72
C GLY A 137 -5.43 5.93 5.56
N ILE A 138 -4.29 5.30 5.22
CA ILE A 138 -4.19 4.26 4.19
C ILE A 138 -5.13 3.10 4.53
N GLU A 139 -5.01 2.53 5.73
CA GLU A 139 -5.80 1.36 6.13
C GLU A 139 -7.30 1.67 6.08
N LEU A 140 -7.72 2.85 6.56
CA LEU A 140 -9.11 3.30 6.48
C LEU A 140 -9.58 3.43 5.02
N GLY A 141 -8.75 3.99 4.14
CA GLY A 141 -9.05 4.11 2.71
C GLY A 141 -9.23 2.75 2.05
N GLN A 142 -8.35 1.79 2.36
CA GLN A 142 -8.48 0.42 1.88
C GLN A 142 -9.75 -0.24 2.38
N MET A 143 -10.07 -0.13 3.67
CA MET A 143 -11.31 -0.70 4.22
C MET A 143 -12.56 -0.17 3.51
N VAL A 144 -12.60 1.13 3.19
CA VAL A 144 -13.69 1.72 2.40
C VAL A 144 -13.76 1.08 1.02
N ILE A 145 -12.65 1.02 0.29
CA ILE A 145 -12.64 0.41 -1.06
C ILE A 145 -13.05 -1.07 -1.03
N LEU A 146 -12.59 -1.81 -0.03
CA LEU A 146 -12.90 -3.23 0.15
C LEU A 146 -14.37 -3.50 0.53
N SER A 147 -15.07 -2.48 1.01
CA SER A 147 -16.48 -2.58 1.40
C SER A 147 -17.46 -2.27 0.28
N LEU A 148 -16.97 -1.75 -0.87
CA LEU A 148 -17.74 -1.45 -2.08
C LEU A 148 -17.86 -2.69 -2.99
#